data_AF-A0A6P6GAP8-F1
#
_entry.id   AF-A0A6P6GAP8-F1
#
_cell.length_a   1.000
_cell.length_b   1.000
_cell.length_c   1.000
_cell.angle_alpha   90.00
_cell.angle_beta   90.00
_cell.angle_gamma   90.00
#
_symmetry.space_group_name_H-M   'P 1'
#
loop_
_entity.id
_entity.type
_entity.pdbx_description
1 polymer ?
#
loop_
_entity_poly.entity_id
_entity_poly.type
_entity_poly.pdbx_seq_one_letter_code
_entity_poly.pdbx_strand_id
1 'polypeptide(L)'
;MSRFYEVVELWIISWLDIKARIETNILSPKTTYGAYFVYKLNAYSHGFEKKPVEFQVYFEGEEEVHGHGGRHGVFLDPSKDEQQLCRDRGDGWMEVEMGEFYNDGGEDHQVVVCSLMETDDHTVKRGLIVEGIEFRPKFGI
;
A
#
# COMPACT_ATOMS: atom_id res chain seq x y z
N MET A 1 -19.06 4.54 3.99
CA MET A 1 -19.20 3.22 4.65
C MET A 1 -17.98 2.41 4.26
N SER A 2 -17.38 1.65 5.18
CA SER A 2 -16.22 0.80 4.83
C SER A 2 -16.68 -0.36 3.95
N ARG A 3 -15.87 -0.72 2.94
CA ARG A 3 -16.18 -1.80 1.99
C ARG A 3 -15.73 -3.18 2.49
N PHE A 4 -14.97 -3.25 3.59
CA PHE A 4 -14.49 -4.49 4.20
C PHE A 4 -15.05 -4.66 5.62
N TYR A 5 -15.24 -5.92 6.04
CA TYR A 5 -15.78 -6.28 7.35
C TYR A 5 -14.73 -6.16 8.48
N GLU A 6 -13.45 -6.14 8.13
CA GLU A 6 -12.34 -6.12 9.07
C GLU A 6 -11.46 -4.90 8.80
N VAL A 7 -11.27 -4.08 9.83
CA VAL A 7 -10.44 -2.86 9.82
C VAL A 7 -9.50 -2.97 11.01
N VAL A 8 -8.21 -2.72 10.80
CA VAL A 8 -7.20 -2.79 11.86
C VAL A 8 -6.81 -1.37 12.26
N GLU A 9 -6.81 -1.11 13.56
CA GLU A 9 -6.28 0.14 14.16
C GLU A 9 -5.01 -0.17 14.95
N LEU A 10 -3.94 0.56 14.64
CA LEU A 10 -2.64 0.40 15.30
C LEU A 10 -2.51 1.42 16.45
N TRP A 11 -2.35 0.91 17.67
CA TRP A 11 -2.37 1.72 18.90
C TRP A 11 -1.05 2.43 19.20
N ILE A 12 0.09 1.72 19.17
CA ILE A 12 1.44 2.25 19.35
C ILE A 12 2.42 1.30 18.64
N ILE A 13 3.16 1.79 17.64
CA ILE A 13 4.23 1.02 16.97
C ILE A 13 5.47 1.87 16.77
N SER A 14 6.65 1.25 16.89
CA SER A 14 7.94 1.87 16.53
C SER A 14 8.38 1.50 15.11
N TRP A 15 7.84 0.43 14.53
CA TRP A 15 8.04 0.00 13.15
C TRP A 15 6.72 -0.52 12.58
N LEU A 16 6.52 -0.34 11.28
CA LEU A 16 5.31 -0.76 10.57
C LEU A 16 5.70 -1.76 9.47
N ASP A 17 5.06 -2.92 9.43
CA ASP A 17 5.23 -3.90 8.36
C ASP A 17 3.85 -4.48 8.02
N ILE A 18 3.28 -4.05 6.90
CA ILE A 18 2.02 -4.56 6.36
C ILE A 18 2.32 -5.22 5.02
N LYS A 19 1.90 -6.48 4.90
CA LYS A 19 2.03 -7.24 3.65
C LYS A 19 0.67 -7.77 3.23
N ALA A 20 0.28 -7.48 2.00
CA ALA A 20 -0.81 -8.18 1.31
C ALA A 20 -0.23 -9.14 0.28
N ARG A 21 -0.86 -10.30 0.16
CA ARG A 21 -0.53 -11.34 -0.82
C ARG A 21 -1.77 -11.65 -1.64
N ILE A 22 -1.60 -11.73 -2.95
CA ILE A 22 -2.68 -12.09 -3.87
C ILE A 22 -2.16 -13.06 -4.91
N GLU A 23 -2.90 -14.15 -5.14
CA GLU A 23 -2.63 -15.05 -6.27
C GLU A 23 -3.08 -14.38 -7.57
N THR A 24 -2.30 -14.44 -8.63
CA THR A 24 -2.63 -13.78 -9.91
C THR A 24 -3.73 -14.47 -10.69
N ASN A 25 -4.00 -15.75 -10.40
CA ASN A 25 -5.06 -16.56 -11.02
C ASN A 25 -6.48 -16.04 -10.74
N ILE A 26 -6.71 -15.34 -9.62
CA ILE A 26 -8.00 -14.73 -9.30
C ILE A 26 -8.20 -13.38 -9.99
N LEU A 27 -7.15 -12.85 -10.62
CA LEU A 27 -7.17 -11.63 -11.40
C LEU A 27 -7.33 -11.95 -12.90
N SER A 28 -7.92 -11.04 -13.65
CA SER A 28 -7.98 -11.18 -15.11
C SER A 28 -6.56 -11.16 -15.69
N PRO A 29 -6.22 -12.08 -16.62
CA PRO A 29 -4.91 -12.14 -17.25
C PRO A 29 -4.72 -10.99 -18.26
N LYS A 30 -3.50 -10.84 -18.76
CA LYS A 30 -3.07 -9.82 -19.74
C LYS A 30 -3.46 -8.40 -19.33
N THR A 31 -3.32 -8.11 -18.05
CA THR A 31 -3.81 -6.87 -17.45
C THR A 31 -2.76 -6.33 -16.51
N THR A 32 -2.42 -5.04 -16.65
CA THR A 32 -1.65 -4.32 -15.64
C THR A 32 -2.58 -3.92 -14.50
N TYR A 33 -2.20 -4.24 -13.27
CA TYR A 33 -2.91 -3.82 -12.08
C TYR A 33 -2.10 -2.78 -11.32
N GLY A 34 -2.76 -1.72 -10.86
CA GLY A 34 -2.25 -0.86 -9.80
C GLY A 34 -2.70 -1.40 -8.45
N ALA A 35 -1.80 -1.38 -7.47
CA ALA A 35 -2.09 -1.67 -6.07
C ALA A 35 -2.19 -0.36 -5.28
N TYR A 36 -3.27 -0.20 -4.52
CA TYR A 36 -3.59 1.04 -3.80
C TYR A 36 -3.80 0.76 -2.32
N PHE A 37 -2.99 1.38 -1.47
CA PHE A 37 -3.16 1.32 -0.02
C PHE A 37 -4.24 2.31 0.42
N VAL A 38 -5.26 1.83 1.13
CA VAL A 38 -6.42 2.62 1.55
C VAL A 38 -6.47 2.73 3.07
N TYR A 39 -6.47 3.96 3.59
CA TYR A 39 -6.27 4.21 5.01
C TYR A 39 -6.95 5.51 5.50
N LYS A 40 -6.98 5.72 6.81
CA LYS A 40 -7.34 6.98 7.47
C LYS A 40 -6.36 7.27 8.58
N LEU A 41 -6.26 8.56 8.91
CA LEU A 41 -5.67 9.03 10.15
C LEU A 41 -6.80 9.54 11.05
N ASN A 42 -6.86 9.04 12.28
CA ASN A 42 -7.84 9.50 13.26
C ASN A 42 -7.41 10.84 13.89
N ALA A 43 -8.28 11.47 14.68
CA ALA A 43 -8.02 12.79 15.27
C ALA A 43 -6.81 12.84 16.25
N TYR A 44 -6.27 11.69 16.65
CA TYR A 44 -5.12 11.57 17.54
C TYR A 44 -3.87 11.04 16.83
N SER A 45 -3.87 11.02 15.49
CA SER A 45 -2.75 10.58 14.68
C SER A 45 -1.48 11.36 15.00
N HIS A 46 -0.35 10.68 14.95
CA HIS A 46 0.95 11.28 15.21
C HIS A 46 2.06 10.41 14.62
N GLY A 47 3.12 11.03 14.11
CA GLY A 47 4.36 10.40 13.68
C GLY A 47 4.42 10.05 12.20
N PHE A 48 3.30 10.06 11.48
CA PHE A 48 3.22 9.77 10.05
C PHE A 48 3.60 10.97 9.15
N GLU A 49 3.71 12.15 9.74
CA GLU A 49 4.22 13.38 9.14
C GLU A 49 5.75 13.50 9.22
N LYS A 50 6.40 12.65 10.02
CA LYS A 50 7.83 12.77 10.35
C LYS A 50 8.73 11.88 9.50
N LYS A 51 8.21 10.74 9.04
CA LYS A 51 8.96 9.75 8.27
C LYS A 51 8.08 9.14 7.19
N PRO A 52 8.60 8.93 5.97
CA PRO A 52 7.87 8.22 4.93
C PRO A 52 7.81 6.72 5.24
N VAL A 53 6.71 6.10 4.81
CA VAL A 53 6.61 4.65 4.70
C VAL A 53 7.06 4.22 3.31
N GLU A 54 7.78 3.10 3.22
CA GLU A 54 8.30 2.56 1.97
C GLU A 54 7.30 1.55 1.37
N PHE A 55 6.89 1.80 0.13
CA PHE A 55 6.01 0.93 -0.63
C PHE A 55 6.77 0.10 -1.65
N GLN A 56 6.36 -1.17 -1.80
CA GLN A 56 6.90 -2.12 -2.77
C GLN A 56 5.82 -3.06 -3.30
N VAL A 57 5.93 -3.42 -4.58
CA VAL A 57 5.11 -4.44 -5.25
C VAL A 57 6.04 -5.36 -6.04
N TYR A 58 5.97 -6.67 -5.78
CA TYR A 58 6.87 -7.66 -6.40
C TYR A 58 6.22 -9.05 -6.45
N PHE A 59 6.73 -9.94 -7.31
CA PHE A 59 6.32 -11.33 -7.31
C PHE A 59 7.10 -12.13 -6.26
N GLU A 60 6.42 -13.01 -5.54
CA GLU A 60 7.04 -13.90 -4.56
C GLU A 60 8.07 -14.81 -5.23
N GLY A 61 9.30 -14.84 -4.69
CA GLY A 61 10.42 -15.58 -5.26
C GLY A 61 11.32 -14.76 -6.19
N GLU A 62 10.91 -13.55 -6.60
CA GLU A 62 11.84 -12.56 -7.13
C GLU A 62 12.65 -11.97 -5.95
N GLU A 63 13.99 -11.92 -6.07
CA GLU A 63 14.80 -11.26 -5.04
C GLU A 63 14.35 -9.79 -4.90
N GLU A 64 14.12 -9.35 -3.64
CA GLU A 64 13.78 -7.97 -3.25
C GLU A 64 14.74 -6.90 -3.82
N VAL A 65 15.87 -7.33 -4.36
CA VAL A 65 16.91 -6.50 -4.94
C VAL A 65 16.52 -6.01 -6.34
N HIS A 66 15.65 -6.72 -7.09
CA HIS A 66 15.37 -6.48 -8.51
C HIS A 66 13.88 -6.49 -8.89
N GLY A 67 12.97 -6.20 -7.94
CA GLY A 67 11.56 -5.96 -8.28
C GLY A 67 11.44 -4.85 -9.32
N HIS A 68 10.66 -5.06 -10.38
CA HIS A 68 10.47 -4.08 -11.47
C HIS A 68 9.93 -2.72 -10.97
N GLY A 69 9.35 -2.65 -9.78
CA GLY A 69 9.01 -1.42 -9.08
C GLY A 69 10.03 -1.12 -7.97
N GLY A 70 10.80 -0.04 -8.12
CA GLY A 70 11.67 0.45 -7.05
C GLY A 70 10.89 0.81 -5.78
N ARG A 71 11.55 0.73 -4.63
CA ARG A 71 10.99 1.24 -3.36
C ARG A 71 10.68 2.73 -3.52
N HIS A 72 9.51 3.17 -3.10
CA HIS A 72 9.23 4.60 -3.01
C HIS A 72 8.61 4.94 -1.66
N GLY A 73 9.14 6.02 -1.07
CA GLY A 73 8.74 6.51 0.24
C GLY A 73 7.62 7.55 0.13
N VAL A 74 6.57 7.39 0.93
CA VAL A 74 5.44 8.33 0.99
C VAL A 74 5.11 8.69 2.43
N PHE A 75 4.91 9.97 2.72
CA PHE A 75 4.36 10.40 4.01
C PHE A 75 2.86 10.14 4.04
N LEU A 76 2.39 9.37 5.03
CA LEU A 76 0.95 9.10 5.17
C LEU A 76 0.18 10.31 5.73
N ASP A 77 0.86 11.26 6.35
CA ASP A 77 0.33 12.58 6.72
C ASP A 77 1.15 13.69 6.03
N PRO A 78 0.98 13.87 4.71
CA PRO A 78 1.81 14.79 3.95
C PRO A 78 1.45 16.25 4.24
N SER A 79 2.44 17.14 4.15
CA SER A 79 2.18 18.58 4.12
C SER A 79 1.36 18.96 2.88
N LYS A 80 0.77 20.17 2.86
CA LYS A 80 -0.06 20.64 1.73
C LYS A 80 0.64 20.56 0.37
N ASP A 81 1.97 20.65 0.34
CA ASP A 81 2.78 20.62 -0.88
C ASP A 81 3.09 19.18 -1.34
N GLU A 82 2.98 18.19 -0.45
CA GLU A 82 3.29 16.77 -0.68
C GLU A 82 2.04 15.90 -0.84
N GLN A 83 0.84 16.49 -0.70
CA GLN A 83 -0.46 15.81 -0.84
C GLN A 83 -0.69 15.16 -2.22
N GLN A 84 0.15 15.41 -3.21
CA GLN A 84 -0.04 14.86 -4.56
C GLN A 84 0.05 13.32 -4.60
N LEU A 85 0.74 12.69 -3.65
CA LEU A 85 0.91 11.25 -3.58
C LEU A 85 -0.22 10.54 -2.83
N CYS A 86 -0.86 11.23 -1.89
CA CYS A 86 -1.95 10.70 -1.08
C CYS A 86 -3.26 11.37 -1.50
N ARG A 87 -4.13 10.63 -2.19
CA ARG A 87 -5.37 11.15 -2.76
C ARG A 87 -6.54 10.95 -1.80
N ASP A 88 -7.29 12.02 -1.55
CA ASP A 88 -8.60 11.97 -0.90
C ASP A 88 -9.64 11.35 -1.85
N ARG A 89 -10.39 10.34 -1.37
CA ARG A 89 -11.41 9.62 -2.15
C ARG A 89 -12.80 10.26 -2.10
N GLY A 90 -13.00 11.30 -1.29
CA GLY A 90 -14.29 11.97 -1.07
C GLY A 90 -15.24 11.24 -0.12
N ASP A 91 -14.95 10.00 0.25
CA ASP A 91 -15.69 9.18 1.23
C ASP A 91 -15.04 9.18 2.63
N GLY A 92 -14.05 10.06 2.80
CA GLY A 92 -13.23 10.21 3.98
C GLY A 92 -12.12 9.17 4.12
N TRP A 93 -11.82 8.36 3.09
CA TRP A 93 -10.62 7.52 3.04
C TRP A 93 -9.49 8.16 2.20
N MET A 94 -8.28 7.97 2.71
CA MET A 94 -6.95 8.11 2.09
C MET A 94 -6.70 7.04 1.02
N GLU A 95 -6.10 7.33 -0.15
CA GLU A 95 -5.41 6.31 -0.95
C GLU A 95 -4.03 6.73 -1.45
N VAL A 96 -3.08 5.78 -1.51
CA VAL A 96 -1.76 5.94 -2.11
C VAL A 96 -1.51 4.78 -3.08
N GLU A 97 -0.96 5.06 -4.25
CA GLU A 97 -0.52 4.01 -5.17
C GLU A 97 0.79 3.39 -4.67
N MET A 98 0.76 2.10 -4.37
CA MET A 98 1.94 1.35 -3.90
C MET A 98 2.87 1.00 -5.07
N GLY A 99 2.29 0.76 -6.25
CA GLY A 99 3.00 0.34 -7.45
C GLY A 99 2.07 -0.41 -8.40
N GLU A 100 2.64 -1.02 -9.43
CA GLU A 100 1.91 -1.81 -10.41
C GLU A 100 2.63 -3.12 -10.75
N PHE A 101 1.87 -4.08 -11.25
CA PHE A 101 2.39 -5.33 -11.79
C PHE A 101 1.56 -5.77 -13.00
N TYR A 102 2.18 -6.50 -13.91
CA TYR A 102 1.50 -7.08 -15.07
C TYR A 102 1.17 -8.55 -14.80
N ASN A 103 -0.11 -8.90 -14.87
CA ASN A 103 -0.55 -10.29 -14.85
C ASN A 103 -0.55 -10.84 -16.27
N ASP A 104 0.36 -11.75 -16.61
CA ASP A 104 0.42 -12.37 -17.93
C ASP A 104 -0.56 -13.54 -18.12
N GLY A 105 -1.10 -14.07 -17.01
CA GLY A 105 -1.98 -15.25 -16.99
C GLY A 105 -1.25 -16.58 -17.06
N GLY A 106 0.02 -16.64 -16.65
CA GLY A 106 0.81 -17.87 -16.59
C GLY A 106 0.18 -18.96 -15.69
N GLU A 107 0.55 -20.22 -15.95
CA GLU A 107 0.02 -21.39 -15.24
C GLU A 107 0.59 -21.56 -13.82
N ASP A 108 1.65 -20.83 -13.48
CA ASP A 108 2.44 -21.03 -12.27
C ASP A 108 1.84 -20.38 -11.00
N HIS A 109 0.58 -19.93 -11.06
CA HIS A 109 -0.16 -19.38 -9.91
C HIS A 109 0.69 -18.37 -9.10
N GLN A 110 1.34 -17.45 -9.82
CA GLN A 110 2.26 -16.52 -9.20
C GLN A 110 1.58 -15.71 -8.09
N VAL A 111 2.30 -15.43 -7.02
CA VAL A 111 1.82 -14.60 -5.92
C VAL A 111 2.46 -13.22 -6.04
N VAL A 112 1.65 -12.18 -6.01
CA VAL A 112 2.12 -10.80 -5.86
C VAL A 112 2.09 -10.42 -4.40
N VAL A 113 3.17 -9.81 -3.94
CA VAL A 113 3.31 -9.25 -2.60
C VAL A 113 3.33 -7.73 -2.69
N CYS A 114 2.45 -7.09 -1.94
CA CYS A 114 2.44 -5.65 -1.73
C CYS A 114 2.89 -5.38 -0.29
N SER A 115 3.97 -4.63 -0.13
CA SER A 115 4.58 -4.36 1.16
C SER A 115 4.57 -2.86 1.45
N LEU A 116 4.14 -2.51 2.66
CA LEU A 116 4.34 -1.21 3.30
C LEU A 116 5.27 -1.47 4.49
N MET A 117 6.47 -0.91 4.45
CA MET A 117 7.46 -1.07 5.51
C MET A 117 7.94 0.29 6.01
N GLU A 118 8.14 0.38 7.31
CA GLU A 118 8.81 1.49 7.94
C GLU A 118 9.77 0.97 9.02
N THR A 119 11.05 1.35 8.93
CA THR A 119 12.08 0.93 9.89
C THR A 119 11.97 1.69 11.20
N ASP A 120 12.29 1.04 12.32
CA ASP A 120 12.31 1.69 13.64
C ASP A 120 13.29 2.87 13.66
N ASP A 121 12.74 4.05 13.92
CA ASP A 121 13.47 5.31 14.12
C ASP A 121 13.22 5.90 15.52
N HIS A 122 12.62 5.11 16.42
CA HIS A 122 12.14 5.52 17.73
C HIS A 122 11.02 6.58 17.72
N THR A 123 10.41 6.86 16.56
CA THR A 123 9.23 7.73 16.46
C THR A 123 7.97 6.91 16.76
N VAL A 124 7.28 7.29 17.85
CA VAL A 124 5.97 6.72 18.20
C VAL A 124 4.91 7.09 17.15
N LYS A 125 4.29 6.06 16.58
CA LYS A 125 3.20 6.19 15.60
C LYS A 125 1.90 5.63 16.14
N ARG A 126 0.81 6.34 15.87
CA ARG A 126 -0.55 5.94 16.28
C ARG A 126 -1.61 6.55 15.39
N GLY A 127 -2.82 6.00 15.45
CA GLY A 127 -4.01 6.57 14.82
C GLY A 127 -4.13 6.28 13.33
N LEU A 128 -3.34 5.34 12.80
CA LEU A 128 -3.52 4.77 11.46
C LEU A 128 -4.64 3.72 11.51
N ILE A 129 -5.63 3.91 10.64
CA ILE A 129 -6.72 2.98 10.41
C ILE A 129 -6.58 2.47 8.98
N VAL A 130 -6.50 1.16 8.79
CA VAL A 130 -6.27 0.54 7.47
C VAL A 130 -7.56 -0.12 6.97
N GLU A 131 -8.04 0.30 5.80
CA GLU A 131 -9.15 -0.37 5.11
C GLU A 131 -8.65 -1.59 4.34
N GLY A 132 -7.50 -1.48 3.67
CA GLY A 132 -6.87 -2.59 2.96
C GLY A 132 -6.05 -2.15 1.77
N ILE A 133 -5.78 -3.11 0.86
CA ILE A 133 -5.11 -2.87 -0.42
C ILE A 133 -6.09 -3.23 -1.54
N GLU A 134 -6.32 -2.28 -2.45
CA GLU A 134 -7.19 -2.46 -3.61
C GLU A 134 -6.37 -2.67 -4.89
N PHE A 135 -6.70 -3.72 -5.62
CA PHE A 135 -6.13 -4.02 -6.94
C PHE A 135 -7.09 -3.55 -8.03
N ARG A 136 -6.63 -2.64 -8.89
CA ARG A 136 -7.45 -2.05 -9.96
C ARG A 136 -6.77 -2.23 -11.32
N PRO A 137 -7.45 -2.74 -12.35
CA PRO A 137 -6.93 -2.73 -13.71
C PRO A 137 -6.57 -1.31 -14.13
N LYS A 138 -5.35 -1.12 -14.63
CA LYS A 138 -4.97 0.07 -15.38
C LYS A 138 -5.33 -0.19 -16.84
N PHE A 139 -6.10 0.71 -17.44
CA PHE A 139 -6.38 0.62 -18.87
C PHE A 139 -5.04 0.63 -19.62
N GLY A 140 -4.77 -0.44 -20.38
CA GLY A 140 -3.59 -0.52 -21.23
C GLY A 140 -3.63 0.63 -22.25
N ILE A 141 -2.51 1.34 -22.36
CA ILE A 141 -2.25 2.20 -23.52
C ILE A 141 -1.91 1.30 -24.70
#